data_AF-A0A482UR98-F1
#
_entry.id   AF-A0A482UR98-F1
#
_cell.length_a   1.000
_cell.length_b   1.000
_cell.length_c   1.000
_cell.angle_alpha   90.00
_cell.angle_beta   90.00
_cell.angle_gamma   90.00
#
_symmetry.space_group_name_H-M   'P 1'
#
loop_
_entity.id
_entity.type
_entity.pdbx_description
1 polymer ?
#
loop_
_entity_poly.entity_id
_entity_poly.type
_entity_poly.pdbx_seq_one_letter_code
_entity_poly.pdbx_strand_id
1 'polypeptide(L)'
;MDPEVLHALLAVAALDSNQTCADCGEKEPAWASLGFGTFICLNCAGHHRSLGVHITKVRSVRLDAWTREQVRVMEEGGNVAFLDYLATLEDLSSSSAARRRYEHPQILHYT
;
A
#
# COMPACT_ATOMS: atom_id res chain seq x y z
N MET A 1 -15.28 -12.73 7.95
CA MET A 1 -15.21 -11.27 7.65
C MET A 1 -16.62 -10.83 7.30
N ASP A 2 -17.01 -9.64 7.72
CA ASP A 2 -18.26 -9.01 7.29
C ASP A 2 -18.26 -8.83 5.75
N PRO A 3 -19.26 -9.35 5.02
CA PRO A 3 -19.38 -9.18 3.57
C PRO A 3 -19.37 -7.71 3.11
N GLU A 4 -19.91 -6.79 3.92
CA GLU A 4 -19.95 -5.36 3.58
C GLU A 4 -18.54 -4.74 3.59
N VAL A 5 -17.73 -5.12 4.56
CA VAL A 5 -16.33 -4.68 4.67
C VAL A 5 -15.51 -5.20 3.49
N LEU A 6 -15.71 -6.46 3.10
CA LEU A 6 -15.04 -7.02 1.92
C LEU A 6 -15.45 -6.28 0.65
N HIS A 7 -16.74 -6.03 0.46
CA HIS A 7 -17.23 -5.35 -0.73
C HIS A 7 -16.66 -3.93 -0.85
N ALA A 8 -16.64 -3.18 0.25
CA ALA A 8 -16.05 -1.85 0.30
C ALA A 8 -14.55 -1.89 -0.05
N LEU A 9 -13.78 -2.82 0.55
CA LEU A 9 -12.36 -2.98 0.23
C LEU A 9 -12.12 -3.30 -1.25
N LEU A 10 -12.93 -4.20 -1.83
CA LEU A 10 -12.81 -4.57 -3.24
C LEU A 10 -13.16 -3.40 -4.17
N ALA A 11 -14.12 -2.55 -3.80
CA ALA A 11 -14.42 -1.34 -4.56
C ALA A 11 -13.22 -0.37 -4.58
N VAL A 12 -12.51 -0.20 -3.46
CA VAL A 12 -11.29 0.61 -3.39
C VAL A 12 -10.16 -0.02 -4.23
N ALA A 13 -9.96 -1.33 -4.11
CA ALA A 13 -8.93 -2.06 -4.87
C ALA A 13 -9.15 -2.02 -6.39
N ALA A 14 -10.40 -1.84 -6.82
CA ALA A 14 -10.78 -1.79 -8.23
C ALA A 14 -10.50 -0.42 -8.90
N LEU A 15 -10.17 0.63 -8.14
CA LEU A 15 -9.79 1.93 -8.70
C LEU A 15 -8.53 1.81 -9.56
N ASP A 16 -8.48 2.50 -10.70
CA ASP A 16 -7.48 2.31 -11.76
C ASP A 16 -6.03 2.27 -11.25
N SER A 17 -5.64 3.18 -10.35
CA SER A 17 -4.28 3.22 -9.81
C SER A 17 -3.97 2.13 -8.78
N ASN A 18 -5.00 1.61 -8.11
CA ASN A 18 -4.90 0.52 -7.14
C ASN A 18 -4.77 -0.86 -7.81
N GLN A 19 -5.06 -0.95 -9.12
CA GLN A 19 -4.88 -2.17 -9.91
C GLN A 19 -3.43 -2.45 -10.31
N THR A 20 -2.49 -1.60 -9.89
CA THR A 20 -1.05 -1.81 -10.08
C THR A 20 -0.32 -1.63 -8.76
N CYS A 21 0.66 -2.49 -8.49
CA CYS A 21 1.47 -2.45 -7.28
C CYS A 21 2.17 -1.09 -7.15
N ALA A 22 1.97 -0.42 -6.00
CA ALA A 22 2.56 0.89 -5.73
C ALA A 22 4.10 0.94 -5.79
N ASP A 23 4.76 -0.22 -5.64
CA ASP A 23 6.22 -0.32 -5.59
C ASP A 23 6.86 -0.71 -6.92
N CYS A 24 6.28 -1.68 -7.63
CA CYS A 24 6.91 -2.31 -8.79
C CYS A 24 6.05 -2.28 -10.06
N GLY A 25 4.80 -1.80 -9.98
CA GLY A 25 3.88 -1.74 -11.12
C GLY A 25 3.29 -3.09 -11.55
N GLU A 26 3.55 -4.18 -10.82
CA GLU A 26 2.91 -5.48 -11.08
C GLU A 26 1.37 -5.36 -10.99
N LYS A 27 0.67 -5.93 -11.95
CA LYS A 27 -0.80 -5.82 -12.06
C LYS A 27 -1.51 -6.62 -10.97
N GLU A 28 -2.73 -6.20 -10.68
CA GLU A 28 -3.68 -6.89 -9.77
C GLU A 28 -3.06 -7.23 -8.41
N PRO A 29 -2.52 -6.24 -7.67
CA PRO A 29 -1.96 -6.47 -6.35
C PRO A 29 -3.00 -7.05 -5.39
N ALA A 30 -2.70 -8.21 -4.80
CA ALA A 30 -3.60 -8.93 -3.88
C ALA A 30 -3.32 -8.65 -2.39
N TRP A 31 -2.40 -7.72 -2.09
CA TRP A 31 -1.99 -7.35 -0.75
C TRP A 31 -2.08 -5.84 -0.56
N ALA A 32 -2.14 -5.41 0.69
CA ALA A 32 -2.18 -4.02 1.08
C ALA A 32 -1.21 -3.73 2.23
N SER A 33 -0.69 -2.52 2.24
CA SER A 33 0.17 -1.96 3.28
C SER A 33 -0.58 -0.83 3.99
N LEU A 34 -1.12 -1.14 5.17
CA LEU A 34 -1.96 -0.19 5.92
C LEU A 34 -1.20 1.07 6.35
N GLY A 35 0.10 0.96 6.64
CA GLY A 35 0.90 2.14 7.02
C GLY A 35 0.95 3.18 5.91
N PHE A 36 0.86 2.77 4.65
CA PHE A 36 0.96 3.69 3.50
C PHE A 36 -0.37 3.81 2.73
N GLY A 37 -1.43 3.13 3.17
CA GLY A 37 -2.70 3.09 2.45
C GLY A 37 -2.61 2.55 1.03
N THR A 38 -1.64 1.68 0.72
CA THR A 38 -1.34 1.24 -0.66
C THR A 38 -1.63 -0.24 -0.91
N PHE A 39 -1.95 -0.58 -2.16
CA PHE A 39 -2.01 -1.95 -2.68
C PHE A 39 -0.68 -2.35 -3.32
N ILE A 40 -0.20 -3.53 -2.95
CA ILE A 40 1.11 -4.07 -3.32
C ILE A 40 1.01 -5.55 -3.72
N CYS A 41 1.94 -6.02 -4.53
CA CYS A 41 2.02 -7.43 -4.91
C CYS A 41 2.59 -8.29 -3.77
N LEU A 42 2.56 -9.62 -3.93
CA LEU A 42 3.07 -10.56 -2.93
C LEU A 42 4.56 -10.35 -2.61
N ASN A 43 5.37 -10.04 -3.62
CA ASN A 43 6.81 -9.84 -3.43
C ASN A 43 7.10 -8.57 -2.62
N CYS A 44 6.44 -7.46 -2.95
CA CYS A 44 6.55 -6.21 -2.18
C CYS A 44 5.94 -6.34 -0.78
N ALA A 45 4.86 -7.11 -0.63
CA ALA A 45 4.31 -7.46 0.68
C ALA A 45 5.34 -8.17 1.57
N GLY A 46 6.19 -9.04 1.00
CA GLY A 46 7.33 -9.63 1.69
C GLY A 46 8.34 -8.59 2.20
N HIS A 47 8.67 -7.61 1.36
CA HIS A 47 9.54 -6.49 1.75
C HIS A 47 8.92 -5.65 2.89
N HIS A 48 7.66 -5.25 2.74
CA HIS A 48 6.96 -4.47 3.77
C HIS A 48 6.87 -5.20 5.13
N ARG A 49 6.75 -6.54 5.13
CA ARG A 49 6.80 -7.33 6.38
C ARG A 49 8.14 -7.19 7.09
N SER A 50 9.25 -7.11 6.36
CA SER A 50 10.60 -6.95 6.94
C SER A 50 10.85 -5.56 7.55
N LEU A 51 10.07 -4.53 7.17
CA LEU A 51 10.15 -3.19 7.77
C LEU A 51 9.69 -3.19 9.24
N GLY A 52 8.86 -4.16 9.62
CA GLY A 52 8.31 -4.30 10.96
C GLY A 52 6.96 -3.59 11.16
N VAL A 53 6.19 -4.13 12.11
CA VAL A 53 4.77 -3.74 12.33
C VAL A 53 4.56 -2.32 12.85
N HIS A 54 5.62 -1.67 13.33
CA HIS A 54 5.61 -0.28 13.78
C HIS A 54 5.68 0.70 12.59
N ILE A 55 6.14 0.24 11.44
CA ILE A 55 6.17 1.01 10.18
C ILE A 55 4.89 0.75 9.40
N THR A 56 4.58 -0.52 9.12
CA THR A 56 3.36 -0.87 8.38
C THR A 56 2.85 -2.26 8.75
N LYS A 57 1.53 -2.43 8.64
CA LYS A 57 0.86 -3.73 8.74
C LYS A 57 0.46 -4.19 7.35
N VAL A 58 0.94 -5.36 6.96
CA VAL A 58 0.64 -5.99 5.67
C VAL A 58 -0.56 -6.93 5.81
N ARG A 59 -1.53 -6.81 4.90
CA ARG A 59 -2.77 -7.60 4.88
C ARG A 59 -3.07 -8.11 3.48
N SER A 60 -3.53 -9.36 3.35
CA SER A 60 -4.12 -9.87 2.13
C SER A 60 -5.51 -9.26 1.95
N VAL A 61 -5.84 -8.83 0.73
CA VAL A 61 -7.16 -8.27 0.41
C VAL A 61 -8.28 -9.30 0.65
N ARG A 62 -8.01 -10.59 0.42
CA ARG A 62 -9.03 -11.65 0.49
C ARG A 62 -8.83 -12.65 1.63
N LEU A 63 -7.60 -12.88 2.07
CA LEU A 63 -7.29 -13.94 3.04
C LEU A 63 -7.25 -13.48 4.49
N ASP A 64 -7.03 -12.19 4.74
CA ASP A 64 -7.02 -11.61 6.08
C ASP A 64 -8.39 -11.06 6.46
N ALA A 65 -8.72 -11.02 7.76
CA ALA A 65 -9.88 -10.28 8.25
C ALA A 65 -9.61 -8.77 8.28
N TRP A 66 -10.54 -7.99 7.76
CA TRP A 66 -10.48 -6.53 7.72
C TRP A 66 -11.51 -5.90 8.66
N THR A 67 -11.16 -4.74 9.21
CA THR A 67 -12.09 -3.87 9.94
C THR A 67 -12.52 -2.68 9.09
N ARG A 68 -13.65 -2.05 9.41
CA ARG A 68 -14.08 -0.84 8.70
C ARG A 68 -13.05 0.29 8.77
N GLU A 69 -12.37 0.43 9.92
CA GLU A 69 -11.30 1.41 10.09
C GLU A 69 -10.12 1.16 9.15
N GLN A 70 -9.74 -0.11 8.96
CA GLN A 70 -8.68 -0.46 8.01
C GLN A 70 -9.09 -0.19 6.57
N VAL A 71 -10.35 -0.42 6.21
CA VAL A 71 -10.86 -0.06 4.89
C VAL A 71 -10.83 1.46 4.69
N ARG A 72 -11.19 2.23 5.72
CA ARG A 72 -11.14 3.69 5.69
C ARG A 72 -9.73 4.23 5.42
N VAL A 73 -8.70 3.63 6.02
CA VAL A 73 -7.29 3.95 5.71
C VAL A 73 -6.99 3.76 4.22
N MET A 74 -7.54 2.72 3.59
CA MET A 74 -7.37 2.48 2.16
C MET A 74 -8.20 3.45 1.30
N GLU A 75 -9.38 3.86 1.77
CA GLU A 75 -10.24 4.86 1.12
C GLU A 75 -9.60 6.26 1.13
N GLU A 76 -8.97 6.64 2.23
CA GLU A 76 -8.31 7.95 2.42
C GLU A 76 -6.90 8.01 1.80
N GLY A 77 -6.24 6.86 1.67
CA GLY A 77 -4.95 6.72 1.00
C GLY A 77 -5.08 6.44 -0.50
N GLY A 78 -4.65 5.25 -0.91
CA GLY A 78 -4.61 4.81 -2.30
C GLY A 78 -3.27 5.05 -2.97
N ASN A 79 -3.04 4.31 -4.06
CA ASN A 79 -1.75 4.27 -4.73
C ASN A 79 -1.40 5.60 -5.40
N VAL A 80 -2.37 6.33 -5.96
CA VAL A 80 -2.12 7.66 -6.55
C VAL A 80 -1.57 8.64 -5.52
N ALA A 81 -2.21 8.76 -4.36
CA ALA A 81 -1.76 9.69 -3.32
C ALA A 81 -0.31 9.39 -2.88
N PHE A 82 0.02 8.11 -2.72
CA PHE A 82 1.38 7.70 -2.35
C PHE A 82 2.40 7.93 -3.46
N LEU A 83 2.04 7.65 -4.72
CA LEU A 83 2.91 7.87 -5.87
C LEU A 83 3.15 9.36 -6.14
N ASP A 84 2.13 10.20 -5.97
CA ASP A 84 2.25 11.66 -6.07
C ASP A 84 3.16 12.20 -4.97
N TYR A 85 3.01 11.72 -3.73
CA TYR A 85 3.92 12.06 -2.64
C TYR A 85 5.36 11.67 -2.96
N LEU A 86 5.58 10.45 -3.46
CA LEU A 86 6.90 9.99 -3.89
C LEU A 86 7.51 10.88 -4.98
N ALA A 87 6.71 11.38 -5.92
CA ALA A 87 7.19 12.26 -6.98
C ALA A 87 7.67 13.63 -6.46
N THR A 88 7.27 14.04 -5.25
CA THR A 88 7.79 15.26 -4.60
C THR A 88 9.19 15.08 -4.00
N LEU A 89 9.68 13.84 -3.90
CA LEU A 89 10.95 13.51 -3.26
C LEU A 89 12.03 13.31 -4.33
N GLU A 90 12.87 14.32 -4.54
CA GLU A 90 13.90 14.36 -5.60
C GLU A 90 14.79 13.10 -5.60
N ASP A 91 15.18 12.61 -4.43
CA ASP A 91 16.09 11.46 -4.23
C ASP A 91 15.46 10.09 -4.55
N LEU A 92 14.13 10.01 -4.64
CA LEU A 92 13.40 8.75 -4.86
C LEU A 92 12.84 8.61 -6.28
N SER A 93 13.14 9.59 -7.16
CA SER A 93 12.75 9.63 -8.56
C SER A 93 13.52 8.64 -9.47
N SER A 94 14.71 8.17 -9.05
CA SER A 94 15.50 7.19 -9.80
C SER A 94 15.20 5.74 -9.37
N SER A 95 14.92 4.85 -10.33
CA SER A 95 14.32 3.52 -10.12
C SER A 95 15.15 2.50 -9.31
N SER A 96 16.36 2.85 -8.88
CA SER A 96 17.26 1.95 -8.14
C SER A 96 16.97 1.83 -6.63
N ALA A 97 15.88 2.43 -6.15
CA ALA A 97 15.61 2.64 -4.71
C ALA A 97 14.29 2.06 -4.17
N ALA A 98 13.51 1.27 -4.92
CA ALA A 98 12.18 0.79 -4.46
C ALA A 98 12.20 0.07 -3.09
N ARG A 99 13.28 -0.64 -2.75
CA ARG A 99 13.46 -1.25 -1.42
C ARG A 99 13.90 -0.25 -0.35
N ARG A 100 14.80 0.68 -0.70
CA ARG A 100 15.39 1.65 0.22
C ARG A 100 14.52 2.88 0.47
N ARG A 101 13.47 3.12 -0.33
CA ARG A 101 12.57 4.26 -0.11
C ARG A 101 11.97 4.27 1.29
N TYR A 102 11.72 3.10 1.87
CA TYR A 102 11.16 2.98 3.21
C TYR A 102 12.18 3.21 4.34
N GLU A 103 13.46 3.40 4.01
CA GLU A 103 14.49 3.91 4.93
C GLU A 103 14.56 5.44 4.90
N HIS A 104 13.91 6.09 3.92
CA HIS A 104 13.93 7.53 3.77
C HIS A 104 13.07 8.19 4.85
N PRO A 105 13.61 9.12 5.67
CA PRO A 105 12.89 9.70 6.80
C PRO A 105 11.53 10.31 6.43
N GLN A 106 11.44 10.98 5.28
CA GLN A 106 10.18 11.58 4.83
C GLN A 106 9.09 10.54 4.50
N ILE A 107 9.47 9.36 3.98
CA ILE A 107 8.50 8.28 3.70
C ILE A 107 7.88 7.74 4.99
N LEU A 108 8.65 7.70 6.07
CA LEU A 108 8.15 7.30 7.39
C LEU A 108 7.16 8.30 8.00
N HIS A 109 7.08 9.52 7.47
CA HIS A 109 6.18 10.58 7.88
C HIS A 109 4.99 10.80 6.94
N TYR A 110 4.82 9.95 5.92
CA TYR A 110 3.66 10.02 5.01
C TYR A 110 2.32 9.79 5.72
N THR A 111 2.34 9.08 6.85
CA THR A 111 1.17 8.57 7.58
C THR A 111 0.56 9.59 8.53
#